data_AF-W4K119-F1
#
_entry.id   AF-W4K119-F1
#
_cell.length_a   1.000
_cell.length_b   1.000
_cell.length_c   1.000
_cell.angle_alpha   90.00
_cell.angle_beta   90.00
_cell.angle_gamma   90.00
#
_symmetry.space_group_name_H-M   'P 1'
#
loop_
_entity.id
_entity.type
_entity.pdbx_description
1 polymer ?
#
loop_
_entity_poly.entity_id
_entity_poly.type
_entity_poly.pdbx_seq_one_letter_code
_entity_poly.pdbx_strand_id
1 'polypeptide(L)'
;MAASIWKNIECKSSSCNSPNKKWPRAGPSNHVPAEPNETENCLITRDLAADFPVYLCHVFHERYWSNHPMLSRLEWAWGMKYDTIKMDVDSNMISLRHDWRDLFESDRWALMPSMDIIEKLWDRWDKFPLHEGNVPSIEDMYDGAEIFEYRLVPVFPNVPPVSRCNGAEHISGGNRDDTVGATVYSYPFDTLPPIFSRVKPHFVVLNAGRKLDMISYKCCTTTPAMARIYGVPQK
;
A
#
# COMPACT_ATOMS: atom_id res chain seq x y z
N MET A 1 52.52 14.46 3.91
CA MET A 1 52.93 15.13 2.66
C MET A 1 53.16 14.06 1.60
N ALA A 2 52.67 14.31 0.37
CA ALA A 2 52.78 13.48 -0.84
C ALA A 2 51.94 12.17 -0.85
N ALA A 3 51.34 11.71 -1.94
CA ALA A 3 51.15 12.23 -3.30
C ALA A 3 49.99 11.45 -3.95
N SER A 4 49.36 12.11 -4.93
CA SER A 4 48.34 11.62 -5.86
C SER A 4 48.91 10.63 -6.89
N ILE A 5 48.11 9.65 -7.31
CA ILE A 5 48.33 8.87 -8.53
C ILE A 5 46.99 8.76 -9.28
N TRP A 6 46.90 9.49 -10.38
CA TRP A 6 45.95 9.26 -11.48
C TRP A 6 46.59 8.29 -12.48
N LYS A 7 45.81 7.35 -13.02
CA LYS A 7 46.11 6.69 -14.29
C LYS A 7 44.86 6.57 -15.15
N ASN A 8 44.98 7.11 -16.36
CA ASN A 8 44.07 7.04 -17.49
C ASN A 8 43.86 5.61 -17.97
N ILE A 9 42.65 5.28 -18.45
CA ILE A 9 42.47 4.34 -19.56
C ILE A 9 41.44 4.95 -20.52
N GLU A 10 41.92 5.31 -21.69
CA GLU A 10 41.19 5.68 -22.89
C GLU A 10 41.20 4.45 -23.80
N CYS A 11 40.08 4.05 -24.40
CA CYS A 11 40.08 3.26 -25.64
C CYS A 11 38.72 3.30 -26.36
N LYS A 12 38.64 4.26 -27.30
CA LYS A 12 38.23 4.16 -28.71
C LYS A 12 36.96 3.38 -29.11
N SER A 13 36.12 4.17 -29.77
CA SER A 13 35.04 3.87 -30.72
C SER A 13 35.40 2.89 -31.85
N SER A 14 34.42 2.06 -32.24
CA SER A 14 34.30 1.51 -33.59
C SER A 14 32.84 1.42 -34.03
N SER A 15 32.51 2.23 -35.03
CA SER A 15 31.29 2.20 -35.86
C SER A 15 31.27 0.96 -36.77
N CYS A 16 30.09 0.39 -37.05
CA CYS A 16 29.79 -0.35 -38.29
C CYS A 16 28.28 -0.33 -38.61
N ASN A 17 27.98 -0.21 -39.91
CA ASN A 17 26.71 0.14 -40.56
C ASN A 17 25.59 -0.93 -40.56
N SER A 18 24.35 -0.45 -40.79
CA SER A 18 23.13 -1.22 -41.14
C SER A 18 23.20 -1.96 -42.49
N PRO A 19 22.24 -2.87 -42.76
CA PRO A 19 21.30 -2.59 -43.85
C PRO A 19 19.84 -3.03 -43.63
N ASN A 20 18.93 -2.27 -44.26
CA ASN A 20 17.50 -2.53 -44.49
C ASN A 20 17.16 -3.94 -45.00
N LYS A 21 15.97 -4.47 -44.63
CA LYS A 21 14.91 -4.95 -45.58
C LYS A 21 13.65 -5.55 -44.90
N LYS A 22 12.50 -4.99 -45.30
CA LYS A 22 11.20 -5.64 -45.69
C LYS A 22 10.21 -6.15 -44.61
N TRP A 23 9.07 -5.46 -44.53
CA TRP A 23 7.71 -6.03 -44.28
C TRP A 23 7.16 -6.65 -45.60
N PRO A 24 6.04 -7.42 -45.68
CA PRO A 24 4.98 -7.71 -44.70
C PRO A 24 4.45 -9.18 -44.66
N ARG A 25 3.59 -9.53 -43.68
CA ARG A 25 2.25 -10.12 -43.92
C ARG A 25 1.43 -10.20 -42.63
N ALA A 26 0.22 -9.65 -42.71
CA ALA A 26 -0.82 -9.72 -41.70
C ALA A 26 -1.38 -11.15 -41.58
N GLY A 27 -1.55 -11.60 -40.34
CA GLY A 27 -2.42 -12.72 -39.97
C GLY A 27 -3.35 -12.24 -38.84
N PRO A 28 -4.61 -12.68 -38.80
CA PRO A 28 -5.60 -12.15 -37.88
C PRO A 28 -5.32 -12.71 -36.49
N SER A 29 -4.77 -11.90 -35.59
CA SER A 29 -4.71 -12.26 -34.18
C SER A 29 -5.89 -11.60 -33.49
N ASN A 30 -6.77 -12.46 -32.99
CA ASN A 30 -7.99 -12.15 -32.30
C ASN A 30 -7.78 -10.99 -31.32
N HIS A 31 -8.66 -9.99 -31.37
CA HIS A 31 -8.80 -9.02 -30.30
C HIS A 31 -9.11 -9.79 -29.01
N VAL A 32 -8.08 -10.05 -28.23
CA VAL A 32 -8.21 -10.22 -26.79
C VAL A 32 -8.73 -8.88 -26.29
N PRO A 33 -9.91 -8.81 -25.65
CA PRO A 33 -10.34 -7.59 -24.99
C PRO A 33 -9.22 -7.16 -24.06
N ALA A 34 -8.73 -5.93 -24.22
CA ALA A 34 -7.77 -5.36 -23.29
C ALA A 34 -8.33 -5.54 -21.88
N GLU A 35 -7.52 -6.17 -21.02
CA GLU A 35 -7.71 -6.15 -19.57
C GLU A 35 -8.13 -4.72 -19.18
N PRO A 36 -9.20 -4.54 -18.39
CA PRO A 36 -9.66 -3.21 -18.03
C PRO A 36 -8.48 -2.50 -17.37
N ASN A 37 -7.99 -1.43 -18.02
CA ASN A 37 -6.97 -0.56 -17.47
C ASN A 37 -7.31 -0.35 -15.99
N GLU A 38 -6.44 -0.83 -15.10
CA GLU A 38 -6.58 -0.62 -13.66
C GLU A 38 -6.44 0.89 -13.46
N THR A 39 -7.56 1.59 -13.56
CA THR A 39 -7.62 3.03 -13.39
C THR A 39 -7.18 3.26 -11.95
N GLU A 40 -5.97 3.79 -11.76
CA GLU A 40 -5.37 4.00 -10.45
C GLU A 40 -6.20 5.05 -9.69
N ASN A 41 -7.20 4.58 -8.96
CA ASN A 41 -8.06 5.46 -8.17
C ASN A 41 -7.43 5.68 -6.81
N CYS A 42 -7.69 6.83 -6.20
CA CYS A 42 -7.31 7.05 -4.81
C CYS A 42 -7.94 5.98 -3.92
N LEU A 43 -7.13 5.27 -3.14
CA LEU A 43 -7.58 4.18 -2.29
C LEU A 43 -8.63 4.62 -1.26
N ILE A 44 -8.52 5.86 -0.78
CA ILE A 44 -9.37 6.41 0.27
C ILE A 44 -10.66 7.03 -0.30
N THR A 45 -10.53 7.95 -1.26
CA THR A 45 -11.67 8.71 -1.80
C THR A 45 -12.35 8.05 -2.99
N ARG A 46 -11.68 7.06 -3.63
CA ARG A 46 -12.10 6.43 -4.88
C ARG A 46 -12.13 7.36 -6.10
N ASP A 47 -11.58 8.56 -5.96
CA ASP A 47 -11.44 9.49 -7.09
C ASP A 47 -10.54 8.90 -8.18
N LEU A 48 -10.92 9.14 -9.44
CA LEU A 48 -10.16 8.69 -10.59
C LEU A 48 -8.91 9.56 -10.77
N ALA A 49 -7.80 8.94 -11.20
CA ALA A 49 -6.60 9.66 -11.63
C ALA A 49 -6.86 10.68 -12.76
N ALA A 50 -7.95 10.50 -13.52
CA ALA A 50 -8.38 11.43 -14.57
C ALA A 50 -8.86 12.78 -14.01
N ASP A 51 -9.45 12.77 -12.83
CA ASP A 51 -10.04 13.97 -12.21
C ASP A 51 -9.07 14.63 -11.22
N PHE A 52 -8.25 13.83 -10.53
CA PHE A 52 -7.31 14.29 -9.52
C PHE A 52 -5.96 13.58 -9.62
N PRO A 53 -4.82 14.25 -9.35
CA PRO A 53 -3.52 13.59 -9.26
C PRO A 53 -3.50 12.53 -8.16
N VAL A 54 -3.26 11.28 -8.56
CA VAL A 54 -3.06 10.11 -7.70
C VAL A 54 -1.61 9.66 -7.81
N TYR A 55 -1.01 9.26 -6.67
CA TYR A 55 0.38 8.86 -6.56
C TYR A 55 0.48 7.50 -5.88
N LEU A 56 1.37 6.65 -6.38
CA LEU A 56 1.76 5.42 -5.69
C LEU A 56 2.69 5.74 -4.53
N CYS A 57 2.39 5.17 -3.36
CA CYS A 57 3.13 5.37 -2.12
C CYS A 57 3.46 4.02 -1.49
N HIS A 58 4.71 3.80 -1.08
CA HIS A 58 5.05 2.61 -0.32
C HIS A 58 4.55 2.72 1.13
N VAL A 59 3.86 1.68 1.60
CA VAL A 59 3.39 1.57 2.98
C VAL A 59 4.57 1.39 3.92
N PHE A 60 5.51 0.51 3.58
CA PHE A 60 6.82 0.44 4.19
C PHE A 60 7.81 1.32 3.42
N HIS A 61 8.03 2.50 3.98
CA HIS A 61 8.75 3.60 3.32
C HIS A 61 10.19 3.25 2.94
N GLU A 62 10.59 3.67 1.74
CA GLU A 62 11.93 3.57 1.15
C GLU A 62 13.11 3.95 2.07
N ARG A 63 12.91 4.91 2.98
CA ARG A 63 13.95 5.35 3.94
C ARG A 63 14.50 4.23 4.81
N TYR A 64 13.78 3.11 4.89
CA TYR A 64 14.16 1.95 5.68
C TYR A 64 14.84 0.84 4.88
N TRP A 65 14.88 0.94 3.55
CA TRP A 65 15.35 -0.15 2.68
C TRP A 65 16.86 -0.36 2.77
N SER A 66 17.63 0.66 3.17
CA SER A 66 19.06 0.53 3.41
C SER A 66 19.42 -0.02 4.79
N ASN A 67 18.45 -0.26 5.68
CA ASN A 67 18.69 -0.76 7.02
C ASN A 67 18.72 -2.29 7.05
N HIS A 68 19.78 -2.89 6.50
CA HIS A 68 19.94 -4.34 6.42
C HIS A 68 19.67 -5.08 7.74
N PRO A 69 20.20 -4.65 8.92
CA PRO A 69 19.90 -5.33 10.18
C PRO A 69 18.42 -5.36 10.54
N MET A 70 17.68 -4.29 10.22
CA MET A 70 16.24 -4.26 10.45
C MET A 70 15.50 -5.15 9.46
N LEU A 71 15.88 -5.11 8.17
CA LEU A 71 15.26 -5.96 7.15
C LEU A 71 15.44 -7.44 7.45
N SER A 72 16.64 -7.88 7.84
CA SER A 72 16.89 -9.27 8.22
C SER A 72 16.08 -9.70 9.44
N ARG A 73 15.81 -8.78 10.39
CA ARG A 73 14.92 -9.07 11.53
C ARG A 73 13.46 -9.19 11.10
N LEU A 74 13.01 -8.39 10.13
CA LEU A 74 11.66 -8.51 9.57
C LEU A 74 11.51 -9.84 8.83
N GLU A 75 12.47 -10.19 7.98
CA GLU A 75 12.48 -11.48 7.27
C GLU A 75 12.40 -12.65 8.25
N TRP A 76 13.23 -12.63 9.29
CA TRP A 76 13.19 -13.63 10.35
C TRP A 76 11.83 -13.68 11.04
N ALA A 77 11.28 -12.53 11.45
CA ALA A 77 9.99 -12.46 12.12
C ALA A 77 8.82 -12.92 11.22
N TRP A 78 8.97 -12.73 9.92
CA TRP A 78 7.99 -13.14 8.91
C TRP A 78 8.22 -14.56 8.39
N GLY A 79 9.20 -15.30 8.92
CA GLY A 79 9.52 -16.66 8.45
C GLY A 79 9.95 -16.68 6.98
N MET A 80 10.48 -15.57 6.49
CA MET A 80 11.01 -15.44 5.14
C MET A 80 12.47 -15.88 5.09
N LYS A 81 12.93 -16.27 3.90
CA LYS A 81 14.34 -16.53 3.66
C LYS A 81 15.13 -15.22 3.75
N TYR A 82 16.38 -15.32 4.15
CA TYR A 82 17.31 -14.19 4.18
C TYR A 82 17.41 -13.54 2.79
N ASP A 83 17.34 -12.21 2.75
CA ASP A 83 17.46 -11.37 1.55
C ASP A 83 16.43 -11.71 0.47
N THR A 84 15.19 -11.97 0.88
CA THR A 84 14.06 -12.25 -0.03
C THR A 84 12.89 -11.28 0.12
N ILE A 85 12.93 -10.37 1.10
CA ILE A 85 11.93 -9.33 1.24
C ILE A 85 11.95 -8.40 0.02
N LYS A 86 10.84 -8.37 -0.71
CA LYS A 86 10.66 -7.45 -1.84
C LYS A 86 9.90 -6.22 -1.36
N MET A 87 10.53 -5.06 -1.47
CA MET A 87 9.96 -3.80 -0.98
C MET A 87 9.32 -2.96 -2.09
N ASP A 88 9.86 -3.04 -3.30
CA ASP A 88 9.35 -2.31 -4.47
C ASP A 88 8.44 -3.22 -5.30
N VAL A 89 7.27 -3.49 -4.74
CA VAL A 89 6.25 -4.38 -5.30
C VAL A 89 4.88 -3.85 -4.94
N ASP A 90 3.88 -4.17 -5.76
CA ASP A 90 2.48 -3.76 -5.54
C ASP A 90 1.95 -4.16 -4.16
N SER A 91 2.46 -5.26 -3.60
CA SER A 91 2.14 -5.71 -2.24
C SER A 91 2.65 -4.79 -1.13
N ASN A 92 3.43 -3.76 -1.43
CA ASN A 92 3.85 -2.72 -0.50
C ASN A 92 3.37 -1.32 -0.95
N MET A 93 2.56 -1.21 -2.01
CA MET A 93 2.16 0.09 -2.57
C MET A 93 0.66 0.37 -2.41
N ILE A 94 0.31 1.64 -2.24
CA ILE A 94 -1.06 2.14 -2.26
C ILE A 94 -1.16 3.41 -3.09
N SER A 95 -2.25 3.57 -3.82
CA SER A 95 -2.53 4.77 -4.62
C SER A 95 -3.28 5.81 -3.79
N LEU A 96 -2.75 7.02 -3.66
CA LEU A 96 -3.33 8.10 -2.85
C LEU A 96 -3.40 9.41 -3.62
N ARG A 97 -4.49 10.15 -3.45
CA ARG A 97 -4.58 11.56 -3.85
C ARG A 97 -3.57 12.39 -3.06
N HIS A 98 -3.08 13.49 -3.64
CA HIS A 98 -2.04 14.35 -3.05
C HIS A 98 -2.27 14.68 -1.57
N ASP A 99 -3.46 15.15 -1.19
CA ASP A 99 -3.80 15.53 0.18
C ASP A 99 -3.79 14.34 1.15
N TRP A 100 -4.28 13.18 0.73
CA TRP A 100 -4.24 11.95 1.52
C TRP A 100 -2.84 11.38 1.68
N ARG A 101 -1.99 11.55 0.65
CA ARG A 101 -0.57 11.22 0.71
C ARG A 101 0.15 12.07 1.75
N ASP A 102 -0.03 13.40 1.73
CA ASP A 102 0.60 14.30 2.70
C ASP A 102 0.23 13.92 4.15
N LEU A 103 -1.04 13.57 4.37
CA LEU A 103 -1.53 13.10 5.66
C LEU A 103 -0.95 11.73 6.04
N PHE A 104 -0.73 10.85 5.06
CA PHE A 104 -0.15 9.53 5.30
C PHE A 104 1.34 9.61 5.69
N GLU A 105 2.10 10.46 5.00
CA GLU A 105 3.52 10.72 5.25
C GLU A 105 3.75 11.50 6.56
N SER A 106 2.80 12.37 6.92
CA SER A 106 2.79 13.09 8.19
C SER A 106 2.21 12.29 9.37
N ASP A 107 2.08 10.96 9.22
CA ASP A 107 1.61 10.03 10.24
C ASP A 107 0.24 10.42 10.86
N ARG A 108 -0.67 11.03 10.08
CA ARG A 108 -1.99 11.50 10.60
C ARG A 108 -3.06 10.41 10.65
N TRP A 109 -2.87 9.35 9.88
CA TRP A 109 -3.75 8.19 9.82
C TRP A 109 -2.96 6.94 9.45
N ALA A 110 -3.54 5.77 9.69
CA ALA A 110 -3.01 4.47 9.35
C ALA A 110 -4.09 3.61 8.69
N LEU A 111 -3.68 2.72 7.78
CA LEU A 111 -4.49 1.56 7.45
C LEU A 111 -4.30 0.52 8.54
N MET A 112 -5.37 -0.17 8.89
CA MET A 112 -5.33 -1.33 9.77
C MET A 112 -6.11 -2.48 9.13
N PRO A 113 -5.61 -3.73 9.17
CA PRO A 113 -6.34 -4.87 8.61
C PRO A 113 -7.68 -5.14 9.32
N SER A 114 -8.48 -6.02 8.74
CA SER A 114 -9.63 -6.60 9.44
C SER A 114 -9.22 -7.33 10.73
N MET A 115 -10.18 -7.50 11.64
CA MET A 115 -9.92 -8.23 12.90
C MET A 115 -9.48 -9.67 12.67
N ASP A 116 -10.04 -10.38 11.69
CA ASP A 116 -9.61 -11.74 11.33
C ASP A 116 -8.12 -11.82 11.03
N ILE A 117 -7.61 -10.86 10.24
CA ILE A 117 -6.18 -10.81 9.89
C ILE A 117 -5.33 -10.42 11.10
N ILE A 118 -5.80 -9.48 11.93
CA ILE A 118 -5.10 -9.09 13.17
C ILE A 118 -5.02 -10.28 14.14
N GLU A 119 -6.11 -11.02 14.31
CA GLU A 119 -6.18 -12.22 15.16
C GLU A 119 -5.25 -13.31 14.64
N LYS A 120 -5.25 -13.60 13.33
CA LYS A 120 -4.30 -14.55 12.71
C LYS A 120 -2.84 -14.16 12.94
N LEU A 121 -2.52 -12.87 12.81
CA LEU A 121 -1.18 -12.35 13.07
C LEU A 121 -0.79 -12.50 14.55
N TRP A 122 -1.72 -12.22 15.45
CA TRP A 122 -1.53 -12.36 16.89
C TRP A 122 -1.36 -13.82 17.32
N ASP A 123 -2.26 -14.69 16.87
CA ASP A 123 -2.22 -16.14 17.10
C ASP A 123 -0.90 -16.74 16.64
N ARG A 124 -0.42 -16.31 15.48
CA ARG A 124 0.87 -16.73 14.96
C ARG A 124 2.01 -16.26 15.87
N TRP A 125 1.99 -15.00 16.29
CA TRP A 125 3.01 -14.45 17.17
C TRP A 125 3.10 -15.23 18.49
N ASP A 126 1.95 -15.61 19.04
CA ASP A 126 1.86 -16.41 20.27
C ASP A 126 2.33 -17.86 20.06
N LYS A 127 1.93 -18.49 18.93
CA LYS A 127 2.25 -19.90 18.62
C LYS A 127 3.69 -20.14 18.19
N PHE A 128 4.36 -19.15 17.59
CA PHE A 128 5.69 -19.32 17.01
C PHE A 128 6.67 -18.28 17.57
N PRO A 129 7.21 -18.52 18.78
CA PRO A 129 8.16 -17.61 19.40
C PRO A 129 9.43 -17.50 18.54
N LEU A 130 9.89 -16.27 18.28
CA LEU A 130 11.03 -16.02 17.39
C LEU A 130 12.35 -16.71 17.82
N HIS A 131 12.47 -17.08 19.10
CA HIS A 131 13.66 -17.74 19.65
C HIS A 131 13.72 -19.24 19.34
N GLU A 132 12.62 -19.86 18.89
CA GLU A 132 12.57 -21.28 18.53
C GLU A 132 13.03 -21.56 17.09
N GLY A 133 13.17 -20.52 16.27
CA GLY A 133 13.80 -20.58 14.94
C GLY A 133 13.01 -21.26 13.82
N ASN A 134 11.90 -21.94 14.12
CA ASN A 134 11.00 -22.55 13.14
C ASN A 134 9.72 -21.72 12.99
N VAL A 135 9.88 -20.53 12.42
CA VAL A 135 8.78 -19.59 12.19
C VAL A 135 8.23 -19.85 10.77
N PRO A 136 6.98 -20.33 10.59
CA PRO A 136 6.38 -20.55 9.26
C PRO A 136 6.35 -19.28 8.43
N SER A 137 6.18 -19.32 7.12
CA SER A 137 6.08 -18.08 6.34
C SER A 137 4.83 -17.29 6.75
N ILE A 138 4.94 -15.96 6.84
CA ILE A 138 3.80 -15.08 7.10
C ILE A 138 2.79 -15.14 5.96
N GLU A 139 3.23 -15.45 4.73
CA GLU A 139 2.36 -15.54 3.56
C GLU A 139 1.42 -16.74 3.64
N ASP A 140 1.84 -17.83 4.30
CA ASP A 140 1.04 -19.05 4.42
C ASP A 140 -0.27 -18.80 5.19
N MET A 141 -0.32 -17.78 6.06
CA MET A 141 -1.52 -17.44 6.82
C MET A 141 -2.62 -16.79 5.97
N TYR A 142 -2.25 -16.27 4.79
CA TYR A 142 -3.18 -15.53 3.95
C TYR A 142 -4.03 -16.47 3.09
N ASP A 143 -3.83 -17.79 3.16
CA ASP A 143 -4.62 -18.78 2.42
C ASP A 143 -4.69 -18.50 0.91
N GLY A 144 -3.61 -17.94 0.34
CA GLY A 144 -3.54 -17.53 -1.06
C GLY A 144 -4.27 -16.22 -1.39
N ALA A 145 -4.77 -15.48 -0.40
CA ALA A 145 -5.44 -14.20 -0.63
C ALA A 145 -4.47 -13.14 -1.20
N GLU A 146 -4.97 -12.44 -2.23
CA GLU A 146 -4.26 -11.34 -2.88
C GLU A 146 -4.85 -9.98 -2.55
N ILE A 147 -6.11 -9.93 -2.11
CA ILE A 147 -6.82 -8.71 -1.73
C ILE A 147 -7.26 -8.82 -0.28
N PHE A 148 -7.03 -7.76 0.49
CA PHE A 148 -7.31 -7.72 1.92
C PHE A 148 -8.22 -6.55 2.27
N GLU A 149 -9.01 -6.75 3.32
CA GLU A 149 -9.85 -5.72 3.91
C GLU A 149 -9.06 -4.88 4.92
N TYR A 150 -9.24 -3.56 4.83
CA TYR A 150 -8.65 -2.56 5.70
C TYR A 150 -9.67 -1.56 6.21
N ARG A 151 -9.35 -0.96 7.35
CA ARG A 151 -10.02 0.21 7.92
C ARG A 151 -9.06 1.39 8.00
N LEU A 152 -9.59 2.58 7.74
CA LEU A 152 -8.88 3.82 7.98
C LEU A 152 -8.97 4.16 9.45
N VAL A 153 -7.83 4.27 10.12
CA VAL A 153 -7.74 4.65 11.52
C VAL A 153 -7.09 6.03 11.64
N PRO A 154 -7.81 7.04 12.14
CA PRO A 154 -7.22 8.34 12.41
C PRO A 154 -6.27 8.23 13.61
N VAL A 155 -5.01 8.60 13.40
CA VAL A 155 -3.98 8.67 14.46
C VAL A 155 -4.22 9.95 15.28
N PHE A 156 -4.66 11.03 14.62
CA PHE A 156 -5.03 12.31 15.24
C PHE A 156 -6.44 12.75 14.82
N PRO A 157 -7.15 13.56 15.64
CA PRO A 157 -8.54 13.93 15.40
C PRO A 157 -8.76 14.91 14.24
N ASN A 158 -7.71 15.51 13.70
CA ASN A 158 -7.78 16.54 12.66
C ASN A 158 -7.67 15.99 11.23
N VAL A 159 -7.91 14.70 11.04
CA VAL A 159 -8.00 14.10 9.69
C VAL A 159 -9.31 14.60 9.04
N PRO A 160 -9.25 15.19 7.83
CA PRO A 160 -10.43 15.75 7.17
C PRO A 160 -11.44 14.66 6.78
N PRO A 161 -12.74 15.01 6.61
CA PRO A 161 -13.74 14.08 6.12
C PRO A 161 -13.37 13.47 4.75
N VAL A 162 -13.71 12.20 4.55
CA VAL A 162 -13.60 11.50 3.28
C VAL A 162 -14.88 11.75 2.50
N SER A 163 -14.79 12.37 1.33
CA SER A 163 -15.91 12.40 0.37
C SER A 163 -15.69 11.29 -0.66
N ARG A 164 -16.72 10.48 -0.92
CA ARG A 164 -16.77 9.53 -2.03
C ARG A 164 -17.94 9.88 -2.93
N CYS A 165 -17.69 10.06 -4.22
CA CYS A 165 -18.76 10.22 -5.19
C CYS A 165 -19.47 8.87 -5.37
N ASN A 166 -20.81 8.86 -5.29
CA ASN A 166 -21.60 7.67 -5.60
C ASN A 166 -21.70 7.53 -7.13
N GLY A 167 -20.57 7.28 -7.80
CA GLY A 167 -20.53 7.09 -9.24
C GLY A 167 -21.27 5.80 -9.60
N ALA A 168 -22.47 5.94 -10.17
CA ALA A 168 -23.15 4.85 -10.87
C ALA A 168 -22.16 4.19 -11.84
N GLU A 169 -22.19 2.86 -11.87
CA GLU A 169 -21.60 2.06 -12.94
C GLU A 169 -21.90 2.73 -14.29
N HIS A 170 -20.93 2.73 -15.21
CA HIS A 170 -21.04 3.32 -16.55
C HIS A 170 -22.36 2.96 -17.27
N ILE A 171 -23.44 3.69 -17.03
CA ILE A 171 -24.63 3.66 -17.87
C ILE A 171 -24.35 4.61 -19.02
N SER A 172 -23.89 4.00 -20.12
CA SER A 172 -23.87 4.66 -21.42
C SER A 172 -25.31 5.00 -21.80
N GLY A 173 -25.65 6.29 -21.74
CA GLY A 173 -26.81 6.85 -22.43
C GLY A 173 -27.98 7.24 -21.53
N GLY A 174 -28.25 8.55 -21.48
CA GLY A 174 -29.54 9.10 -21.07
C GLY A 174 -29.47 10.04 -19.86
N ASN A 175 -29.64 11.34 -20.12
CA ASN A 175 -29.91 12.44 -19.18
C ASN A 175 -29.19 12.43 -17.82
N ARG A 176 -28.14 13.25 -17.72
CA ARG A 176 -27.55 13.67 -16.45
C ARG A 176 -28.59 14.48 -15.65
N ASP A 177 -29.25 13.81 -14.73
CA ASP A 177 -29.80 14.48 -13.56
C ASP A 177 -28.60 14.77 -12.63
N ASP A 178 -28.25 16.05 -12.50
CA ASP A 178 -27.05 16.54 -11.80
C ASP A 178 -27.18 16.44 -10.26
N THR A 179 -27.48 15.26 -9.75
CA THR A 179 -27.41 14.99 -8.31
C THR A 179 -26.80 13.62 -8.04
N VAL A 180 -25.59 13.37 -8.56
CA VAL A 180 -24.73 12.31 -8.04
C VAL A 180 -24.31 12.72 -6.64
N GLY A 181 -25.06 12.30 -5.62
CA GLY A 181 -24.77 12.63 -4.23
C GLY A 181 -23.41 12.09 -3.82
N ALA A 182 -22.51 12.95 -3.33
CA ALA A 182 -21.31 12.51 -2.65
C ALA A 182 -21.66 12.07 -1.22
N THR A 183 -21.20 10.89 -0.82
CA THR A 183 -21.29 10.45 0.57
C THR A 183 -20.08 10.96 1.33
N VAL A 184 -20.31 11.64 2.46
CA VAL A 184 -19.25 12.18 3.31
C VAL A 184 -19.13 11.35 4.58
N TYR A 185 -17.94 10.84 4.84
CA TYR A 185 -17.58 10.09 6.03
C TYR A 185 -16.67 10.93 6.90
N SER A 186 -17.04 11.12 8.16
CA SER A 186 -16.31 11.97 9.09
C SER A 186 -15.65 11.14 10.19
N TYR A 187 -14.70 11.75 10.90
CA TYR A 187 -14.08 11.17 12.09
C TYR A 187 -15.14 10.59 13.05
N PRO A 188 -14.93 9.39 13.63
CA PRO A 188 -13.73 8.55 13.56
C PRO A 188 -13.68 7.61 12.34
N PHE A 189 -14.56 7.79 11.35
CA PHE A 189 -14.66 6.98 10.13
C PHE A 189 -15.15 5.54 10.36
N ASP A 190 -15.89 5.31 11.43
CA ASP A 190 -16.58 4.04 11.73
C ASP A 190 -17.66 3.69 10.69
N THR A 191 -18.22 4.70 10.01
CA THR A 191 -19.19 4.54 8.91
C THR A 191 -18.55 4.44 7.52
N LEU A 192 -17.23 4.66 7.40
CA LEU A 192 -16.53 4.53 6.12
C LEU A 192 -16.52 3.05 5.68
N PRO A 193 -16.95 2.73 4.44
CA PRO A 193 -16.92 1.37 3.96
C PRO A 193 -15.50 0.81 3.94
N PRO A 194 -15.34 -0.51 4.13
CA PRO A 194 -14.02 -1.13 4.11
C PRO A 194 -13.23 -0.79 2.85
N ILE A 195 -11.92 -0.72 3.03
CA ILE A 195 -10.96 -0.45 1.97
C ILE A 195 -10.38 -1.79 1.54
N PHE A 196 -10.41 -2.07 0.24
CA PHE A 196 -9.83 -3.28 -0.33
C PHE A 196 -8.58 -2.91 -1.12
N SER A 197 -7.48 -3.61 -0.87
CA SER A 197 -6.18 -3.37 -1.51
C SER A 197 -5.35 -4.64 -1.58
N ARG A 198 -4.39 -4.68 -2.53
CA ARG A 198 -3.41 -5.75 -2.70
C ARG A 198 -2.18 -5.63 -1.80
N VAL A 199 -2.04 -4.50 -1.10
CA VAL A 199 -0.97 -4.35 -0.09
C VAL A 199 -1.04 -5.50 0.90
N LYS A 200 0.09 -6.09 1.32
CA LYS A 200 0.08 -7.23 2.24
C LYS A 200 -0.07 -6.75 3.68
N PRO A 201 -0.86 -7.46 4.52
CA PRO A 201 -1.14 -7.01 5.88
C PRO A 201 0.08 -6.78 6.78
N HIS A 202 1.15 -7.53 6.61
CA HIS A 202 2.35 -7.37 7.44
C HIS A 202 3.07 -6.04 7.24
N PHE A 203 3.08 -5.48 6.02
CA PHE A 203 3.58 -4.12 5.77
C PHE A 203 2.67 -3.07 6.42
N VAL A 204 1.35 -3.28 6.33
CA VAL A 204 0.35 -2.38 6.92
C VAL A 204 0.48 -2.34 8.44
N VAL A 205 0.56 -3.50 9.10
CA VAL A 205 0.70 -3.59 10.57
C VAL A 205 2.03 -2.99 11.03
N LEU A 206 3.12 -3.20 10.29
CA LEU A 206 4.40 -2.57 10.60
C LEU A 206 4.33 -1.03 10.51
N ASN A 207 3.71 -0.49 9.46
CA ASN A 207 3.50 0.95 9.32
C ASN A 207 2.60 1.50 10.44
N ALA A 208 1.47 0.84 10.70
CA ALA A 208 0.51 1.27 11.70
C ALA A 208 1.09 1.20 13.12
N GLY A 209 1.80 0.13 13.46
CA GLY A 209 2.47 -0.03 14.75
C GLY A 209 3.44 1.12 15.03
N ARG A 210 4.27 1.51 14.04
CA ARG A 210 5.14 2.69 14.14
C ARG A 210 4.37 3.98 14.43
N LYS A 211 3.25 4.20 13.73
CA LYS A 211 2.43 5.40 13.87
C LYS A 211 1.72 5.45 15.23
N LEU A 212 1.23 4.31 15.70
CA LEU A 212 0.52 4.18 16.98
C LEU A 212 1.48 4.30 18.18
N ASP A 213 2.68 3.73 18.10
CA ASP A 213 3.71 3.84 19.14
C ASP A 213 4.05 5.31 19.43
N MET A 214 4.10 6.16 18.39
CA MET A 214 4.31 7.60 18.54
C MET A 214 3.23 8.31 19.38
N ILE A 215 1.99 7.81 19.38
CA ILE A 215 0.88 8.38 20.16
C ILE A 215 0.80 7.78 21.56
N SER A 216 1.26 6.54 21.76
CA SER A 216 1.25 5.86 23.07
C SER A 216 1.90 6.73 24.16
N TYR A 217 2.87 7.56 23.78
CA TYR A 217 3.54 8.52 24.68
C TYR A 217 2.84 9.89 24.80
N LYS A 218 1.78 10.19 24.03
CA LYS A 218 1.23 11.56 23.86
C LYS A 218 -0.29 11.71 24.01
N CYS A 219 -1.16 10.73 23.74
CA CYS A 219 -2.62 10.97 23.77
C CYS A 219 -3.53 9.73 23.94
N CYS A 220 -4.61 9.86 24.73
CA CYS A 220 -5.60 8.80 25.01
C CYS A 220 -6.77 8.71 24.00
N THR A 221 -6.85 9.56 22.98
CA THR A 221 -8.05 9.66 22.11
C THR A 221 -8.13 8.59 21.03
N THR A 222 -7.03 7.90 20.73
CA THR A 222 -6.97 6.90 19.64
C THR A 222 -7.68 5.60 20.03
N THR A 223 -7.59 5.17 21.29
CA THR A 223 -8.22 3.91 21.75
C THR A 223 -9.75 3.92 21.62
N PRO A 224 -10.48 4.99 22.01
CA PRO A 224 -11.91 5.06 21.78
C PRO A 224 -12.30 5.11 20.30
N ALA A 225 -11.52 5.78 19.45
CA ALA A 225 -11.79 5.82 18.01
C ALA A 225 -11.65 4.42 17.39
N MET A 226 -10.57 3.71 17.70
CA MET A 226 -10.33 2.33 17.23
C MET A 226 -11.44 1.38 17.67
N ALA A 227 -11.86 1.44 18.93
CA ALA A 227 -12.94 0.59 19.44
C ALA A 227 -14.24 0.80 18.65
N ARG A 228 -14.58 2.04 18.27
CA ARG A 228 -15.76 2.31 17.42
C ARG A 228 -15.60 1.75 16.01
N ILE A 229 -14.44 1.98 15.38
CA ILE A 229 -14.14 1.49 14.02
C ILE A 229 -14.26 -0.03 13.94
N TYR A 230 -13.84 -0.74 14.99
CA TYR A 230 -13.89 -2.20 15.08
C TYR A 230 -15.16 -2.74 15.75
N GLY A 231 -16.12 -1.90 16.14
CA GLY A 231 -17.35 -2.33 16.81
C GLY A 231 -17.14 -2.99 18.18
N VAL A 232 -16.01 -2.70 18.85
CA VAL A 232 -15.68 -3.24 20.17
C VAL A 232 -16.38 -2.41 21.25
N PRO A 233 -17.12 -3.04 22.18
CA PRO A 233 -17.76 -2.32 23.28
C PRO A 233 -16.72 -1.60 24.16
N GLN A 234 -16.96 -0.32 24.44
CA GLN A 234 -16.18 0.43 25.44
C GLN A 234 -16.81 0.18 26.81
N LYS A 235 -16.05 -0.44 27.72
CA LYS A 235 -16.43 -0.61 29.13
C LYS A 235 -16.14 0.65 29.93
#